data_AF-A0A8D4VQM9-F1
#
_entry.id   AF-A0A8D4VQM9-F1
#
_cell.length_a   1.000
_cell.length_b   1.000
_cell.length_c   1.000
_cell.angle_alpha   90.00
_cell.angle_beta   90.00
_cell.angle_gamma   90.00
#
_symmetry.space_group_name_H-M   'P 1'
#
loop_
_entity.id
_entity.type
_entity.pdbx_description
1 polymer ?
#
loop_
_entity_poly.entity_id
_entity_poly.type
_entity_poly.pdbx_seq_one_letter_code
_entity_poly.pdbx_strand_id
1 'polypeptide(L)'
;MSHSRTIYVNEKWLAFSEKVKRRDGYKCLQCDRGALYVTLQVHHQIYVTGKAPWEYALSDCRTLCKGCHAKEHGLIEPDRGWTLLAIDDLGGLDGICERKGCGAEIRYAHTTYHPKWGYMIVGSTCIEHLTQEDRLLSGSVIHLYNNVSNFVHSSAWEGGISKKEKRYISSTYKHHQIRIYGEEPSHSFQLALKEKGVRWHKFGEVIQAKEKSTLAVKELAYVALRGTLSDSEEEKRLLRNLYRELKSNK
;
A
#
# COMPACT_ATOMS: atom_id res chain seq x y z
N MET A 1 -3.60 2.63 35.76
CA MET A 1 -3.37 4.10 35.74
C MET A 1 -2.10 4.42 34.94
N SER A 2 -2.23 5.30 33.94
CA SER A 2 -1.25 6.20 33.31
C SER A 2 0.25 5.81 33.25
N HIS A 3 0.65 4.93 32.34
CA HIS A 3 2.07 4.76 31.95
C HIS A 3 2.51 5.66 30.76
N SER A 4 1.62 6.53 30.25
CA SER A 4 1.83 7.28 29.00
C SER A 4 2.39 8.70 29.19
N ARG A 5 2.17 9.35 30.35
CA ARG A 5 2.53 10.76 30.53
C ARG A 5 4.02 11.04 30.74
N THR A 6 4.82 10.08 31.19
CA THR A 6 6.21 10.34 31.66
C THR A 6 7.25 10.38 30.54
N ILE A 7 6.99 9.73 29.39
CA ILE A 7 7.96 9.61 28.29
C ILE A 7 8.08 10.93 27.51
N TYR A 8 6.99 11.69 27.38
CA TYR A 8 6.96 12.92 26.57
C TYR A 8 7.57 14.14 27.26
N VAL A 9 7.78 14.07 28.58
CA VAL A 9 8.45 15.10 29.40
C VAL A 9 9.91 14.77 29.66
N ASN A 10 10.40 13.64 29.13
CA ASN A 10 11.77 13.21 29.26
C ASN A 10 12.70 14.14 28.46
N GLU A 11 13.73 14.69 29.09
CA GLU A 11 14.69 15.59 28.46
C GLU A 11 15.36 14.98 27.22
N LYS A 12 15.64 13.67 27.22
CA LYS A 12 16.19 12.96 26.05
C LYS A 12 15.22 12.99 24.87
N TRP A 13 13.93 12.78 25.14
CA TRP A 13 12.90 12.88 24.11
C TRP A 13 12.75 14.31 23.61
N LEU A 14 12.71 15.31 24.49
CA LEU A 14 12.59 16.72 24.10
C LEU A 14 13.77 17.14 23.22
N ALA A 15 15.00 16.83 23.64
CA ALA A 15 16.20 17.12 22.86
C ALA A 15 16.24 16.40 21.51
N PHE A 16 15.81 15.13 21.47
CA PHE A 16 15.70 14.37 20.23
C PHE A 16 14.62 14.95 19.29
N SER A 17 13.44 15.20 19.84
CA SER A 17 12.29 15.78 19.12
C SER A 17 12.66 17.10 18.47
N GLU A 18 13.40 17.93 19.21
CA GLU A 18 13.88 19.23 18.74
C GLU A 18 14.90 19.10 17.60
N LYS A 19 15.82 18.12 17.67
CA LYS A 19 16.75 17.84 16.56
C LYS A 19 16.03 17.46 15.27
N VAL A 20 15.00 16.61 15.37
CA VAL A 20 14.19 16.19 14.21
C VAL A 20 13.42 17.39 13.64
N LYS A 21 12.73 18.15 14.48
CA LYS A 21 11.96 19.34 14.07
C LYS A 21 12.83 20.41 13.44
N ARG A 22 14.01 20.68 14.02
CA ARG A 22 14.97 21.65 13.47
C ARG A 22 15.49 21.23 12.10
N ARG A 23 15.83 19.94 11.91
CA ARG A 23 16.24 19.40 10.61
C ARG A 23 15.14 19.63 9.56
N ASP A 24 13.89 19.45 9.94
CA ASP A 24 12.73 19.59 9.06
C ASP A 24 12.21 21.04 8.95
N GLY A 25 12.99 22.02 9.40
CA GLY A 25 12.65 23.45 9.31
C GLY A 25 11.42 23.85 10.13
N TYR A 26 11.08 23.11 11.19
CA TYR A 26 9.87 23.31 12.00
C TYR A 26 8.57 23.32 11.18
N LYS A 27 8.51 22.43 10.18
CA LYS A 27 7.33 22.23 9.35
C LYS A 27 6.91 20.77 9.31
N CYS A 28 5.63 20.55 9.09
CA CYS A 28 5.12 19.24 8.74
C CYS A 28 5.62 18.86 7.34
N LEU A 29 6.42 17.81 7.22
CA LEU A 29 6.96 17.36 5.92
C LEU A 29 5.88 16.83 4.96
N GLN A 30 4.64 16.70 5.41
CA GLN A 30 3.53 16.24 4.57
C GLN A 30 2.61 17.36 4.09
N CYS A 31 2.35 18.41 4.89
CA CYS A 31 1.42 19.48 4.50
C CYS A 31 2.05 20.88 4.55
N ASP A 32 3.35 20.96 4.76
CA ASP A 32 4.19 22.17 4.86
C ASP A 32 3.79 23.18 5.95
N ARG A 33 2.70 22.94 6.70
CA ARG A 33 2.27 23.82 7.80
C ARG A 33 3.33 23.86 8.90
N GLY A 34 3.73 25.08 9.26
CA GLY A 34 4.70 25.37 10.31
C GLY A 34 4.14 25.36 11.73
N ALA A 35 5.03 25.33 12.71
CA ALA A 35 4.70 25.25 14.14
C ALA A 35 3.77 26.36 14.67
N LEU A 36 3.68 27.51 13.98
CA LEU A 36 2.79 28.61 14.33
C LEU A 36 1.30 28.25 14.17
N TYR A 37 0.98 27.32 13.27
CA TYR A 37 -0.42 27.00 12.91
C TYR A 37 -0.86 25.62 13.40
N VAL A 38 0.09 24.74 13.72
CA VAL A 38 -0.18 23.35 14.06
C VAL A 38 0.77 22.81 15.12
N THR A 39 0.29 21.87 15.93
CA THR A 39 1.16 21.09 16.82
C THR A 39 1.98 20.09 16.02
N LEU A 40 3.31 20.23 16.06
CA LEU A 40 4.26 19.32 15.42
C LEU A 40 4.70 18.19 16.35
N GLN A 41 4.73 17.00 15.80
CA GLN A 41 5.10 15.75 16.45
C GLN A 41 6.15 15.03 15.61
N VAL A 42 6.99 14.25 16.27
CA VAL A 42 7.90 13.34 15.58
C VAL A 42 7.17 12.03 15.33
N HIS A 43 7.17 11.61 14.08
CA HIS A 43 6.69 10.30 13.64
C HIS A 43 7.88 9.39 13.38
N HIS A 44 7.90 8.22 14.02
CA HIS A 44 8.84 7.14 13.74
C HIS A 44 8.33 6.32 12.55
N GLN A 45 9.12 6.25 11.48
CA GLN A 45 8.77 5.52 10.26
C GLN A 45 8.91 4.00 10.42
N ILE A 46 9.72 3.58 11.39
CA ILE A 46 9.92 2.18 11.77
C ILE A 46 9.82 2.06 13.29
N TYR A 47 9.33 0.91 13.76
CA TYR A 47 9.28 0.57 15.18
C TYR A 47 10.17 -0.65 15.44
N VAL A 48 11.21 -0.46 16.25
CA VAL A 48 12.16 -1.52 16.64
C VAL A 48 11.93 -1.87 18.11
N THR A 49 11.67 -3.14 18.38
CA THR A 49 11.43 -3.65 19.74
C THR A 49 12.61 -3.32 20.67
N GLY A 50 12.31 -2.82 21.86
CA GLY A 50 13.31 -2.53 22.90
C GLY A 50 14.04 -1.19 22.76
N LYS A 51 13.83 -0.44 21.67
CA LYS A 51 14.39 0.92 21.52
C LYS A 51 13.52 1.96 22.19
N ALA A 52 14.15 2.88 22.92
CA ALA A 52 13.50 4.10 23.39
C ALA A 52 13.25 5.08 22.23
N PRO A 53 12.25 5.98 22.33
CA PRO A 53 11.88 6.89 21.23
C PRO A 53 13.00 7.81 20.73
N TRP A 54 14.01 8.11 21.55
CA TRP A 54 15.17 8.95 21.21
C TRP A 54 16.40 8.18 20.70
N GLU A 55 16.32 6.84 20.61
CA GLU A 55 17.41 5.96 20.15
C GLU A 55 17.32 5.60 18.65
N TYR A 56 16.40 6.24 17.95
CA TYR A 56 16.23 6.11 16.50
C TYR A 56 17.22 7.03 15.78
N ALA A 57 17.64 6.65 14.56
CA ALA A 57 18.37 7.58 13.72
C ALA A 57 17.42 8.71 13.31
N LEU A 58 17.94 9.94 13.14
CA LEU A 58 17.11 11.05 12.67
C LEU A 58 16.44 10.70 11.34
N SER A 59 17.13 9.98 10.45
CA SER A 59 16.61 9.50 9.16
C SER A 59 15.37 8.63 9.27
N ASP A 60 15.17 7.95 10.39
CA ASP A 60 14.03 7.06 10.64
C ASP A 60 12.83 7.83 11.24
N CYS A 61 12.96 9.14 11.34
CA CYS A 61 11.98 10.03 11.93
C CYS A 61 11.65 11.17 10.97
N ARG A 62 10.41 11.65 11.04
CA ARG A 62 9.97 12.85 10.32
C ARG A 62 9.05 13.71 11.17
N THR A 63 9.07 15.01 10.94
CA THR A 63 8.18 15.96 11.58
C THR A 63 6.84 15.99 10.85
N LEU A 64 5.78 15.64 11.56
CA LEU A 64 4.40 15.71 11.08
C LEU A 64 3.56 16.58 12.00
N CYS A 65 2.54 17.25 11.47
CA CYS A 65 1.51 17.84 12.32
C CYS A 65 0.63 16.74 12.92
N LYS A 66 -0.01 17.01 14.07
CA LYS A 66 -0.93 16.06 14.74
C LYS A 66 -1.93 15.39 13.79
N GLY A 67 -2.48 16.14 12.83
CA GLY A 67 -3.41 15.61 11.83
C GLY A 67 -2.76 14.62 10.86
N CYS A 68 -1.65 14.99 10.22
CA CYS A 68 -0.93 14.08 9.32
C CYS A 68 -0.38 12.87 10.07
N HIS A 69 0.06 13.05 11.31
CA HIS A 69 0.53 11.96 12.14
C HIS A 69 -0.58 10.95 12.47
N ALA A 70 -1.80 11.42 12.78
CA ALA A 70 -2.94 10.55 13.00
C ALA A 70 -3.35 9.77 11.74
N LYS A 71 -3.30 10.40 10.55
CA LYS A 71 -3.54 9.73 9.26
C LYS A 71 -2.55 8.62 9.00
N GLU A 72 -1.28 8.86 9.31
CA GLU A 72 -0.21 7.90 9.10
C GLU A 72 -0.40 6.61 9.90
N HIS A 73 -1.04 6.72 11.07
CA HIS A 73 -1.44 5.63 11.96
C HIS A 73 -2.85 5.09 11.69
N GLY A 74 -3.53 5.56 10.63
CA GLY A 74 -4.90 5.12 10.31
C GLY A 74 -5.94 5.52 11.36
N LEU A 75 -5.67 6.54 12.19
CA LEU A 75 -6.61 7.00 13.22
C LEU A 75 -7.69 7.94 12.67
N ILE A 76 -7.42 8.58 11.52
CA ILE A 76 -8.36 9.44 10.80
C ILE A 76 -8.21 9.23 9.29
N GLU A 77 -9.30 9.47 8.56
CA GLU A 77 -9.37 9.32 7.10
C GLU A 77 -8.25 10.12 6.41
N PRO A 78 -7.43 9.48 5.55
CA PRO A 78 -6.44 10.16 4.73
C PRO A 78 -7.09 11.11 3.73
N ASP A 79 -6.47 12.25 3.45
CA ASP A 79 -6.90 13.20 2.42
C ASP A 79 -6.20 13.01 1.07
N ARG A 80 -5.36 11.96 0.95
CA ARG A 80 -4.48 11.70 -0.18
C ARG A 80 -4.01 10.24 -0.17
N GLY A 81 -3.33 9.81 -1.23
CA GLY A 81 -2.82 8.44 -1.38
C GLY A 81 -3.92 7.43 -1.72
N TRP A 82 -5.04 7.91 -2.24
CA TRP A 82 -6.18 7.09 -2.64
C TRP A 82 -6.05 6.74 -4.11
N THR A 83 -6.18 5.46 -4.43
CA THR A 83 -6.19 4.95 -5.80
C THR A 83 -7.62 4.81 -6.30
N LEU A 84 -7.92 5.32 -7.50
CA LEU A 84 -9.16 5.06 -8.21
C LEU A 84 -9.12 3.66 -8.85
N LEU A 85 -10.09 2.81 -8.54
CA LEU A 85 -10.19 1.44 -9.04
C LEU A 85 -11.22 1.28 -10.15
N ALA A 86 -12.41 1.87 -10.00
CA ALA A 86 -13.50 1.77 -10.95
C ALA A 86 -14.39 3.01 -10.93
N ILE A 87 -15.12 3.22 -12.03
CA ILE A 87 -16.15 4.24 -12.16
C ILE A 87 -17.41 3.55 -12.69
N ASP A 88 -18.50 3.64 -11.93
CA ASP A 88 -19.80 3.09 -12.29
C ASP A 88 -20.81 4.24 -12.49
N ASP A 89 -21.59 4.21 -13.57
CA ASP A 89 -22.75 5.10 -13.76
C ASP A 89 -24.00 4.42 -13.21
N LEU A 90 -24.57 4.99 -12.14
CA LEU A 90 -25.76 4.46 -11.48
C LEU A 90 -27.07 4.80 -12.23
N GLY A 91 -27.00 5.61 -13.29
CA GLY A 91 -28.17 6.03 -14.07
C GLY A 91 -28.95 7.21 -13.47
N GLY A 92 -28.90 7.38 -12.15
CA GLY A 92 -29.46 8.51 -11.39
C GLY A 92 -28.57 8.90 -10.21
N LEU A 93 -29.03 9.83 -9.36
CA LEU A 93 -28.32 10.23 -8.12
C LEU A 93 -28.54 9.20 -7.00
N ASP A 94 -28.27 7.92 -7.31
CA ASP A 94 -28.65 6.79 -6.44
C ASP A 94 -27.52 6.35 -5.50
N GLY A 95 -26.31 6.90 -5.65
CA GLY A 95 -25.17 6.63 -4.78
C GLY A 95 -25.00 7.70 -3.71
N ILE A 96 -24.21 7.41 -2.67
CA ILE A 96 -23.84 8.37 -1.63
C ILE A 96 -22.31 8.44 -1.53
N CYS A 97 -21.76 9.65 -1.54
CA CYS A 97 -20.33 9.87 -1.35
C CYS A 97 -19.93 9.59 0.11
N GLU A 98 -19.09 8.57 0.30
CA GLU A 98 -18.68 8.08 1.62
C GLU A 98 -17.55 8.90 2.26
N ARG A 99 -16.91 9.81 1.50
CA ARG A 99 -15.84 10.67 2.03
C ARG A 99 -16.35 11.43 3.25
N LYS A 100 -15.61 11.35 4.36
CA LYS A 100 -15.99 12.00 5.62
C LYS A 100 -16.23 13.50 5.42
N GLY A 101 -17.45 13.93 5.75
CA GLY A 101 -17.90 15.32 5.66
C GLY A 101 -18.45 15.73 4.29
N CYS A 102 -18.57 14.81 3.32
CA CYS A 102 -19.25 15.06 2.05
C CYS A 102 -20.72 14.59 2.07
N GLY A 103 -20.97 13.28 1.99
CA GLY A 103 -22.33 12.72 2.04
C GLY A 103 -23.24 13.10 0.87
N ALA A 104 -22.71 13.68 -0.20
CA ALA A 104 -23.50 14.10 -1.36
C ALA A 104 -24.06 12.88 -2.12
N GLU A 105 -25.26 13.01 -2.66
CA GLU A 105 -25.80 12.04 -3.63
C GLU A 105 -24.98 12.10 -4.93
N ILE A 106 -24.68 10.93 -5.51
CA ILE A 106 -23.78 10.81 -6.66
C ILE A 106 -24.39 9.89 -7.71
N ARG A 107 -24.17 10.27 -8.98
CA ARG A 107 -24.49 9.42 -10.14
C ARG A 107 -23.32 8.54 -10.55
N TYR A 108 -22.13 9.12 -10.55
CA TYR A 108 -20.90 8.41 -10.86
C TYR A 108 -20.24 7.95 -9.57
N ALA A 109 -20.36 6.66 -9.29
CA ALA A 109 -19.71 6.02 -8.15
C ALA A 109 -18.26 5.71 -8.49
N HIS A 110 -17.33 6.36 -7.80
CA HIS A 110 -15.90 6.11 -7.97
C HIS A 110 -15.46 5.19 -6.84
N THR A 111 -15.18 3.94 -7.16
CA THR A 111 -14.63 2.97 -6.20
C THR A 111 -13.16 3.24 -6.01
N THR A 112 -12.73 3.47 -4.78
CA THR A 112 -11.37 3.91 -4.44
C THR A 112 -10.78 3.08 -3.32
N TYR A 113 -9.46 3.07 -3.20
CA TYR A 113 -8.74 2.31 -2.17
C TYR A 113 -7.55 3.08 -1.61
N HIS A 114 -7.34 2.99 -0.30
CA HIS A 114 -6.14 3.46 0.36
C HIS A 114 -5.53 2.33 1.22
N PRO A 115 -4.22 2.01 1.12
CA PRO A 115 -3.60 0.87 1.83
C PRO A 115 -3.82 0.83 3.34
N LYS A 116 -3.93 2.01 3.97
CA LYS A 116 -4.13 2.15 5.42
C LYS A 116 -5.58 2.41 5.85
N TRP A 117 -6.52 2.47 4.91
CA TRP A 117 -7.92 2.80 5.22
C TRP A 117 -8.91 1.79 4.64
N GLY A 118 -8.64 1.26 3.45
CA GLY A 118 -9.51 0.33 2.76
C GLY A 118 -10.26 0.99 1.60
N TYR A 119 -11.40 0.41 1.26
CA TYR A 119 -12.23 0.84 0.14
C TYR A 119 -13.16 1.98 0.53
N MET A 120 -13.48 2.83 -0.45
CA MET A 120 -14.46 3.89 -0.29
C MET A 120 -15.07 4.26 -1.65
N ILE A 121 -16.38 4.54 -1.67
CA ILE A 121 -17.09 5.05 -2.84
C ILE A 121 -17.25 6.57 -2.71
N VAL A 122 -16.82 7.32 -3.72
CA VAL A 122 -16.92 8.78 -3.71
C VAL A 122 -17.44 9.35 -5.03
N GLY A 123 -17.91 10.59 -4.99
CA GLY A 123 -18.24 11.36 -6.19
C GLY A 123 -17.02 11.98 -6.87
N SER A 124 -17.21 12.46 -8.10
CA SER A 124 -16.17 13.02 -8.99
C SER A 124 -15.28 14.09 -8.30
N THR A 125 -15.90 15.07 -7.65
CA THR A 125 -15.15 16.14 -6.95
C THR A 125 -14.29 15.61 -5.81
N CYS A 126 -14.78 14.58 -5.11
CA CYS A 126 -14.06 14.01 -3.99
C CYS A 126 -12.90 13.13 -4.46
N ILE A 127 -13.08 12.32 -5.50
CA ILE A 127 -11.96 11.54 -6.03
C ILE A 127 -10.85 12.44 -6.58
N GLU A 128 -11.18 13.54 -7.27
CA GLU A 128 -10.17 14.49 -7.76
C GLU A 128 -9.32 15.09 -6.64
N HIS A 129 -9.94 15.36 -5.48
CA HIS A 129 -9.23 15.83 -4.30
C HIS A 129 -8.34 14.74 -3.69
N LEU A 130 -8.87 13.52 -3.56
CA LEU A 130 -8.16 12.40 -2.92
C LEU A 130 -7.00 11.86 -3.78
N THR A 131 -7.06 12.03 -5.10
CA THR A 131 -6.03 11.67 -6.09
C THR A 131 -5.18 12.86 -6.54
N GLN A 132 -5.27 14.02 -5.88
CA GLN A 132 -4.60 15.23 -6.34
C GLN A 132 -3.06 15.10 -6.34
N GLU A 133 -2.50 14.32 -5.42
CA GLU A 133 -1.09 13.92 -5.44
C GLU A 133 -0.79 12.81 -6.44
N ASP A 134 -1.75 11.95 -6.76
CA ASP A 134 -1.64 10.92 -7.79
C ASP A 134 -1.58 11.50 -9.20
N ARG A 135 -1.91 12.80 -9.41
CA ARG A 135 -1.51 13.51 -10.65
C ARG A 135 0.01 13.57 -10.84
N LEU A 136 0.80 13.41 -9.77
CA LEU A 136 2.27 13.27 -9.82
C LEU A 136 2.71 11.80 -9.99
N LEU A 137 1.81 10.84 -9.79
CA LEU A 137 2.04 9.46 -10.21
C LEU A 137 1.74 9.40 -11.71
N SER A 138 2.77 9.17 -12.52
CA SER A 138 2.63 9.05 -13.97
C SER A 138 1.53 8.04 -14.33
N GLY A 139 0.79 8.25 -15.43
CA GLY A 139 -0.31 7.36 -15.84
C GLY A 139 0.09 5.88 -15.94
N SER A 140 1.38 5.59 -16.12
CA SER A 140 1.96 4.24 -16.04
C SER A 140 1.81 3.57 -14.67
N VAL A 141 1.87 4.33 -13.57
CA VAL A 141 1.68 3.80 -12.21
C VAL A 141 0.23 3.43 -11.98
N ILE A 142 -0.71 4.29 -12.35
CA ILE A 142 -2.16 4.01 -12.25
C ILE A 142 -2.51 2.75 -13.05
N HIS A 143 -2.04 2.67 -14.30
CA HIS A 143 -2.23 1.49 -15.15
C HIS A 143 -1.62 0.22 -14.51
N LEU A 144 -0.54 0.35 -13.73
CA LEU A 144 0.07 -0.76 -13.02
C LEU A 144 -0.85 -1.30 -11.92
N TYR A 145 -1.35 -0.44 -11.04
CA TYR A 145 -2.26 -0.84 -9.96
C TYR A 145 -3.56 -1.44 -10.50
N ASN A 146 -4.13 -0.87 -11.56
CA ASN A 146 -5.33 -1.42 -12.20
C ASN A 146 -5.09 -2.83 -12.75
N ASN A 147 -3.93 -3.07 -13.37
CA ASN A 147 -3.59 -4.41 -13.84
C ASN A 147 -3.46 -5.43 -12.70
N VAL A 148 -2.89 -5.01 -11.56
CA VAL A 148 -2.75 -5.86 -10.37
C VAL A 148 -4.14 -6.21 -9.83
N SER A 149 -4.96 -5.19 -9.55
CA SER A 149 -6.31 -5.35 -9.03
C SER A 149 -7.16 -6.23 -9.97
N ASN A 150 -7.21 -5.89 -11.27
CA ASN A 150 -7.93 -6.68 -12.26
C ASN A 150 -7.50 -8.14 -12.23
N PHE A 151 -6.21 -8.44 -12.31
CA PHE A 151 -5.75 -9.82 -12.30
C PHE A 151 -6.15 -10.56 -11.02
N VAL A 152 -5.96 -9.95 -9.85
CA VAL A 152 -6.19 -10.60 -8.56
C VAL A 152 -7.66 -10.92 -8.33
N HIS A 153 -8.55 -10.01 -8.72
CA HIS A 153 -10.00 -10.14 -8.51
C HIS A 153 -10.74 -10.85 -9.65
N SER A 154 -10.30 -10.68 -10.90
CA SER A 154 -11.00 -11.24 -12.05
C SER A 154 -10.49 -12.63 -12.47
N SER A 155 -9.30 -13.04 -12.04
CA SER A 155 -8.74 -14.32 -12.46
C SER A 155 -9.29 -15.47 -11.62
N ALA A 156 -9.56 -16.60 -12.28
CA ALA A 156 -9.87 -17.85 -11.59
C ALA A 156 -8.62 -18.34 -10.84
N TRP A 157 -8.79 -18.69 -9.56
CA TRP A 157 -7.77 -19.31 -8.74
C TRP A 157 -8.17 -20.76 -8.45
N GLU A 158 -7.46 -21.69 -9.06
CA GLU A 158 -7.76 -23.12 -9.00
C GLU A 158 -6.83 -23.84 -8.02
N GLY A 159 -7.40 -24.76 -7.23
CA GLY A 159 -6.64 -25.63 -6.36
C GLY A 159 -5.87 -26.70 -7.14
N GLY A 160 -4.67 -27.03 -6.68
CA GLY A 160 -3.82 -28.06 -7.27
C GLY A 160 -2.91 -28.74 -6.25
N ILE A 161 -2.34 -29.88 -6.66
CA ILE A 161 -1.40 -30.67 -5.86
C ILE A 161 -0.09 -30.78 -6.63
N SER A 162 1.02 -30.46 -5.97
CA SER A 162 2.36 -30.56 -6.58
C SER A 162 2.84 -32.02 -6.61
N LYS A 163 3.92 -32.30 -7.37
CA LYS A 163 4.58 -33.62 -7.38
C LYS A 163 5.06 -34.10 -6.00
N LYS A 164 5.21 -33.17 -5.03
CA LYS A 164 5.58 -33.46 -3.64
C LYS A 164 4.37 -33.40 -2.70
N GLU A 165 3.17 -33.61 -3.24
CA GLU A 165 1.88 -33.61 -2.53
C GLU A 165 1.51 -32.32 -1.79
N LYS A 166 2.24 -31.21 -2.01
CA LYS A 166 1.88 -29.90 -1.47
C LYS A 166 0.70 -29.30 -2.21
N ARG A 167 -0.33 -28.88 -1.47
CA ARG A 167 -1.47 -28.11 -1.98
C ARG A 167 -1.06 -26.69 -2.34
N TYR A 168 -1.65 -26.16 -3.40
CA TYR A 168 -1.49 -24.78 -3.83
C TYR A 168 -2.76 -24.27 -4.50
N ILE A 169 -2.95 -22.96 -4.52
CA ILE A 169 -3.85 -22.29 -5.46
C ILE A 169 -3.02 -21.70 -6.61
N SER A 170 -3.59 -21.65 -7.81
CA SER A 170 -2.88 -21.10 -8.96
C SER A 170 -3.78 -20.33 -9.88
N SER A 171 -3.18 -19.38 -10.58
CA SER A 171 -3.83 -18.66 -11.66
C SER A 171 -2.85 -18.45 -12.82
N THR A 172 -3.40 -18.24 -14.01
CA THR A 172 -2.62 -18.15 -15.25
C THR A 172 -2.72 -16.73 -15.80
N TYR A 173 -1.57 -16.12 -16.09
CA TYR A 173 -1.48 -14.86 -16.82
C TYR A 173 -0.80 -15.11 -18.18
N LYS A 174 -1.54 -14.88 -19.27
CA LYS A 174 -1.16 -15.30 -20.63
C LYS A 174 -0.89 -16.81 -20.66
N HIS A 175 0.37 -17.21 -20.69
CA HIS A 175 0.80 -18.61 -20.67
C HIS A 175 1.73 -18.93 -19.49
N HIS A 176 1.93 -17.98 -18.57
CA HIS A 176 2.70 -18.16 -17.34
C HIS A 176 1.75 -18.44 -16.18
N GLN A 177 2.21 -19.18 -15.18
CA GLN A 177 1.40 -19.56 -14.04
C GLN A 177 2.01 -19.02 -12.74
N ILE A 178 1.15 -18.54 -11.86
CA ILE A 178 1.46 -18.21 -10.47
C ILE A 178 0.93 -19.33 -9.60
N ARG A 179 1.76 -19.86 -8.69
CA ARG A 179 1.33 -20.83 -7.67
C ARG A 179 1.55 -20.24 -6.30
N ILE A 180 0.57 -20.35 -5.42
CA ILE A 180 0.63 -19.92 -4.02
C ILE A 180 0.37 -21.13 -3.15
N TYR A 181 1.30 -21.39 -2.23
CA TYR A 181 1.31 -22.49 -1.27
C TYR A 181 1.08 -21.96 0.14
N GLY A 182 0.59 -22.84 1.00
CA GLY A 182 0.31 -22.51 2.40
C GLY A 182 -1.02 -21.82 2.57
N GLU A 183 -1.30 -21.45 3.80
CA GLU A 183 -2.52 -20.78 4.24
C GLU A 183 -2.12 -19.64 5.19
N GLU A 184 -3.06 -18.76 5.50
CA GLU A 184 -2.82 -17.67 6.43
C GLU A 184 -2.34 -18.19 7.80
N PRO A 185 -1.31 -17.57 8.40
CA PRO A 185 -0.63 -16.33 7.99
C PRO A 185 0.66 -16.55 7.17
N SER A 186 0.97 -17.78 6.75
CA SER A 186 2.27 -18.13 6.16
C SER A 186 2.12 -18.70 4.75
N HIS A 187 2.25 -17.82 3.77
CA HIS A 187 2.24 -18.20 2.37
C HIS A 187 3.64 -18.28 1.78
N SER A 188 3.74 -18.98 0.66
CA SER A 188 4.84 -18.84 -0.27
C SER A 188 4.31 -18.90 -1.70
N PHE A 189 5.00 -18.31 -2.66
CA PHE A 189 4.59 -18.37 -4.05
C PHE A 189 5.74 -18.74 -4.97
N GLN A 190 5.40 -19.28 -6.13
CA GLN A 190 6.34 -19.68 -7.17
C GLN A 190 5.82 -19.26 -8.53
N LEU A 191 6.71 -18.72 -9.36
CA LEU A 191 6.42 -18.37 -10.75
C LEU A 191 6.82 -19.51 -11.66
N ALA A 192 5.94 -19.89 -12.58
CA ALA A 192 6.18 -20.88 -13.61
C ALA A 192 6.08 -20.22 -14.98
N LEU A 193 7.24 -19.95 -15.58
CA LEU A 193 7.34 -19.26 -16.87
C LEU A 193 7.25 -20.28 -18.00
N LYS A 194 6.52 -19.98 -19.07
CA LYS A 194 6.44 -20.85 -20.25
C LYS A 194 6.96 -20.10 -21.46
N GLU A 195 7.78 -20.77 -22.27
CA GLU A 195 8.16 -20.26 -23.58
C GLU A 195 7.14 -20.73 -24.62
N LYS A 196 6.81 -19.85 -25.57
CA LYS A 196 5.81 -20.15 -26.59
C LYS A 196 6.34 -21.27 -27.49
N GLY A 197 5.55 -22.34 -27.64
CA GLY A 197 5.94 -23.54 -28.38
C GLY A 197 6.57 -24.65 -27.53
N VAL A 198 6.90 -24.38 -26.26
CA VAL A 198 7.47 -25.39 -25.35
C VAL A 198 6.37 -26.00 -24.48
N ARG A 199 6.39 -27.33 -24.30
CA ARG A 199 5.34 -28.06 -23.58
C ARG A 199 5.42 -27.88 -22.05
N TRP A 200 6.61 -27.65 -21.51
CA TRP A 200 6.87 -27.53 -20.07
C TRP A 200 7.04 -26.09 -19.60
N HIS A 201 6.83 -25.87 -18.29
CA HIS A 201 7.12 -24.59 -17.63
C HIS A 201 8.49 -24.65 -16.96
N LYS A 202 9.21 -23.52 -16.98
CA LYS A 202 10.38 -23.26 -16.14
C LYS A 202 9.93 -22.72 -14.79
N PHE A 203 10.10 -23.52 -13.76
CA PHE A 203 9.74 -23.14 -12.39
C PHE A 203 10.86 -22.31 -11.75
N GLY A 204 10.51 -21.13 -11.26
CA GLY A 204 11.40 -20.27 -10.47
C GLY A 204 11.53 -20.72 -9.03
N GLU A 205 12.21 -19.92 -8.23
CA GLU A 205 12.35 -20.16 -6.79
C GLU A 205 11.03 -19.96 -6.03
N VAL A 206 10.92 -20.62 -4.89
CA VAL A 206 9.78 -20.45 -3.97
C VAL A 206 10.07 -19.27 -3.05
N ILE A 207 9.30 -18.20 -3.20
CA ILE A 207 9.44 -16.96 -2.45
C ILE A 207 8.52 -17.01 -1.22
N GLN A 208 9.10 -16.82 -0.04
CA GLN A 208 8.35 -16.81 1.22
C GLN A 208 7.65 -15.46 1.43
N ALA A 209 6.39 -15.50 1.83
CA ALA A 209 5.53 -14.35 2.13
C ALA A 209 4.82 -14.59 3.47
N LYS A 210 5.60 -14.46 4.55
CA LYS A 210 5.12 -14.63 5.93
C LYS A 210 4.31 -13.42 6.38
N GLU A 211 3.36 -13.66 7.29
CA GLU A 211 2.51 -12.63 7.89
C GLU A 211 1.71 -11.85 6.84
N LYS A 212 1.24 -12.50 5.77
CA LYS A 212 0.47 -11.84 4.71
C LYS A 212 -0.82 -12.59 4.42
N SER A 213 -1.88 -11.82 4.19
CA SER A 213 -3.15 -12.35 3.71
C SER A 213 -2.99 -12.99 2.34
N THR A 214 -3.91 -13.89 2.01
CA THR A 214 -3.96 -14.55 0.69
C THR A 214 -4.02 -13.52 -0.44
N LEU A 215 -4.79 -12.44 -0.25
CA LEU A 215 -4.93 -11.36 -1.21
C LEU A 215 -3.60 -10.63 -1.46
N ALA A 216 -2.90 -10.23 -0.39
CA ALA A 216 -1.61 -9.54 -0.50
C ALA A 216 -0.55 -10.41 -1.21
N VAL A 217 -0.60 -11.74 -1.03
CA VAL A 217 0.31 -12.66 -1.70
C VAL A 217 -0.02 -12.79 -3.19
N LYS A 218 -1.31 -12.76 -3.57
CA LYS A 218 -1.73 -12.74 -4.98
C LYS A 218 -1.20 -11.49 -5.69
N GLU A 219 -1.31 -10.33 -5.07
CA GLU A 219 -0.78 -9.06 -5.59
C GLU A 219 0.75 -9.12 -5.75
N LEU A 220 1.46 -9.52 -4.68
CA LEU A 220 2.92 -9.67 -4.69
C LEU A 220 3.40 -10.60 -5.81
N ALA A 221 2.73 -11.74 -5.96
CA ALA A 221 3.09 -12.73 -6.96
C ALA A 221 2.83 -12.22 -8.39
N TYR A 222 1.74 -11.50 -8.61
CA TYR A 222 1.44 -10.90 -9.91
C TYR A 222 2.40 -9.77 -10.27
N VAL A 223 2.72 -8.89 -9.33
CA VAL A 223 3.73 -7.83 -9.51
C VAL A 223 5.10 -8.44 -9.83
N ALA A 224 5.51 -9.49 -9.12
CA ALA A 224 6.75 -10.20 -9.39
C ALA A 224 6.77 -10.83 -10.80
N LEU A 225 5.65 -11.45 -11.21
CA LEU A 225 5.51 -12.01 -12.55
C LEU A 225 5.63 -10.91 -13.61
N ARG A 226 4.88 -9.81 -13.48
CA ARG A 226 4.94 -8.67 -14.41
C ARG A 226 6.33 -8.07 -14.48
N GLY A 227 7.02 -7.93 -13.35
CA GLY A 227 8.40 -7.41 -13.31
C GLY A 227 9.39 -8.33 -14.02
N THR A 228 9.13 -9.63 -14.02
CA THR A 228 9.94 -10.64 -14.74
C THR A 228 9.69 -10.61 -16.24
N LEU A 229 8.45 -10.29 -16.66
CA LEU A 229 8.02 -10.33 -18.06
C LEU A 229 8.12 -9.00 -18.80
N SER A 230 8.24 -7.87 -18.09
CA SER A 230 8.31 -6.56 -18.72
C SER A 230 9.66 -6.38 -19.44
N ASP A 231 9.64 -5.77 -20.63
CA ASP A 231 10.85 -5.38 -21.37
C ASP A 231 11.23 -3.91 -21.12
N SER A 232 10.36 -3.12 -20.48
CA SER A 232 10.59 -1.71 -20.18
C SER A 232 11.34 -1.53 -18.85
N GLU A 233 12.52 -0.93 -18.88
CA GLU A 233 13.28 -0.64 -17.65
C GLU A 233 12.56 0.32 -16.70
N GLU A 234 11.76 1.24 -17.26
CA GLU A 234 10.91 2.11 -16.47
C GLU A 234 9.81 1.33 -15.76
N GLU A 235 9.09 0.46 -16.48
CA GLU A 235 8.04 -0.37 -15.89
C GLU A 235 8.61 -1.34 -14.85
N LYS A 236 9.77 -1.97 -15.12
CA LYS A 236 10.49 -2.80 -14.15
C LYS A 236 10.86 -2.01 -12.88
N ARG A 237 11.31 -0.76 -13.02
CA ARG A 237 11.61 0.10 -11.88
C ARG A 237 10.35 0.36 -11.04
N LEU A 238 9.23 0.68 -11.68
CA LEU A 238 7.95 0.89 -11.00
C LEU A 238 7.45 -0.38 -10.30
N LEU A 239 7.47 -1.52 -10.98
CA LEU A 239 7.09 -2.83 -10.43
C LEU A 239 8.00 -3.24 -9.25
N ARG A 240 9.31 -2.97 -9.31
CA ARG A 240 10.23 -3.21 -8.20
C ARG A 240 9.91 -2.35 -6.98
N ASN A 241 9.54 -1.08 -7.18
CA ASN A 241 9.14 -0.21 -6.10
C ASN A 241 7.82 -0.67 -5.46
N LEU A 242 6.82 -0.97 -6.29
CA LEU A 242 5.53 -1.51 -5.83
C LEU A 242 5.71 -2.83 -5.08
N TYR A 243 6.56 -3.73 -5.59
CA TYR A 243 6.86 -4.99 -4.92
C TYR A 243 7.48 -4.79 -3.53
N ARG A 244 8.40 -3.82 -3.39
CA ARG A 244 9.03 -3.51 -2.09
C ARG A 244 7.99 -2.99 -1.10
N GLU A 245 7.10 -2.12 -1.54
CA GLU A 245 6.04 -1.54 -0.72
C GLU A 245 5.05 -2.61 -0.23
N LEU A 246 4.52 -3.43 -1.14
CA LEU A 246 3.63 -4.55 -0.81
C LEU A 246 4.33 -5.58 0.10
N LYS A 247 5.65 -5.74 -0.03
CA LYS A 247 6.42 -6.65 0.81
C LYS A 247 6.61 -6.08 2.22
N SER A 248 6.83 -4.77 2.37
CA SER A 248 7.01 -4.10 3.66
C SER A 248 5.72 -3.91 4.46
N ASN A 249 4.57 -3.78 3.79
CA ASN A 249 3.28 -3.67 4.47
C ASN A 249 2.92 -5.02 5.10
N LYS A 250 2.78 -5.06 6.43
CA LYS A 250 2.32 -6.25 7.16
C LYS A 250 0.83 -6.44 6.94
#